data_AF-D7D8G9-F1
#
_entry.id   AF-D7D8G9-F1
#
_cell.length_a   1.000
_cell.length_b   1.000
_cell.length_c   1.000
_cell.angle_alpha   90.00
_cell.angle_beta   90.00
_cell.angle_gamma   90.00
#
_symmetry.space_group_name_H-M   'P 1'
#
loop_
_entity.id
_entity.type
_entity.pdbx_description
1 polymer ?
#
loop_
_entity_poly.entity_id
_entity_poly.type
_entity_poly.pdbx_seq_one_letter_code
_entity_poly.pdbx_strand_id
1 'polypeptide(L)'
;MSELLELAKRMIKAFKTFECYVFEKKEIGKVRELLVKAGIRSLVRIRKADPRYPYIYVVVPWSREFEKICVAKVKELLAEGRIDRESYNKRYNELIAQCIRHHERERVKEIIEKLEKYIGKGSGGGFGGKTTIFSSEFP
;
A
#
# COMPACT_ATOMS: atom_id res chain seq x y z
N MET A 1 -24.03 13.62 1.42
CA MET A 1 -22.65 13.26 1.03
C MET A 1 -22.68 11.80 0.59
N SER A 2 -22.05 11.40 -0.52
CA SER A 2 -22.15 10.01 -1.02
C SER A 2 -21.53 9.03 -0.01
N GLU A 3 -22.23 7.93 0.32
CA GLU A 3 -21.75 6.89 1.26
C GLU A 3 -20.35 6.36 0.90
N LEU A 4 -20.00 6.36 -0.39
CA LEU A 4 -18.68 5.95 -0.88
C LEU A 4 -17.57 6.95 -0.54
N LEU A 5 -17.88 8.25 -0.44
CA LEU A 5 -16.90 9.26 -0.03
C LEU A 5 -16.58 9.14 1.45
N GLU A 6 -17.59 8.85 2.28
CA GLU A 6 -17.36 8.57 3.70
C GLU A 6 -16.58 7.28 3.91
N LEU A 7 -16.87 6.24 3.13
CA LEU A 7 -16.08 5.01 3.12
C LEU A 7 -14.62 5.29 2.72
N ALA A 8 -14.38 6.08 1.68
CA ALA A 8 -13.04 6.47 1.25
C ALA A 8 -12.27 7.21 2.36
N LYS A 9 -12.91 8.16 3.06
CA LYS A 9 -12.30 8.86 4.21
C LYS A 9 -11.95 7.90 5.36
N ARG A 10 -12.86 6.98 5.70
CA ARG A 10 -12.62 5.94 6.72
C ARG A 10 -11.45 5.02 6.32
N MET A 11 -11.38 4.62 5.06
CA MET A 11 -10.29 3.81 4.53
C MET A 11 -8.95 4.56 4.62
N ILE A 12 -8.88 5.82 4.19
CA ILE A 12 -7.64 6.62 4.31
C ILE A 12 -7.15 6.68 5.75
N LYS A 13 -8.05 6.95 6.70
CA LYS A 13 -7.69 6.99 8.13
C LYS A 13 -7.13 5.65 8.61
N ALA A 14 -7.77 4.54 8.22
CA ALA A 14 -7.29 3.20 8.58
C ALA A 14 -5.92 2.87 7.96
N PHE A 15 -5.71 3.20 6.68
CA PHE A 15 -4.41 2.99 6.03
C PHE A 15 -3.29 3.85 6.62
N LYS A 16 -3.59 5.08 7.06
CA LYS A 16 -2.61 5.95 7.73
C LYS A 16 -2.18 5.41 9.10
N THR A 17 -3.07 4.72 9.82
CA THR A 17 -2.79 4.23 11.19
C THR A 17 -2.32 2.78 11.23
N PHE A 18 -2.92 1.91 10.41
CA PHE A 18 -2.78 0.45 10.51
C PHE A 18 -2.32 -0.21 9.21
N GLU A 19 -2.06 0.58 8.16
CA GLU A 19 -1.64 0.09 6.83
C GLU A 19 -2.65 -0.90 6.18
N CYS A 20 -3.85 -1.02 6.75
CA CYS A 20 -4.92 -1.91 6.29
C CYS A 20 -6.29 -1.36 6.66
N TYR A 21 -7.34 -1.94 6.09
CA TYR A 21 -8.73 -1.58 6.40
C TYR A 21 -9.56 -2.82 6.69
N VAL A 22 -10.13 -2.90 7.89
CA VAL A 22 -10.99 -4.00 8.35
C VAL A 22 -12.46 -3.59 8.20
N PHE A 23 -13.29 -4.50 7.70
CA PHE A 23 -14.71 -4.25 7.45
C PHE A 23 -15.54 -5.53 7.54
N GLU A 24 -16.85 -5.38 7.73
CA GLU A 24 -17.77 -6.51 7.81
C GLU A 24 -18.22 -7.01 6.43
N LYS A 25 -18.62 -8.28 6.35
CA LYS A 25 -19.10 -8.93 5.10
C LYS A 25 -20.21 -8.13 4.41
N LYS A 26 -21.08 -7.46 5.18
CA LYS A 26 -22.17 -6.63 4.64
C LYS A 26 -21.66 -5.44 3.82
N GLU A 27 -20.46 -4.92 4.12
CA GLU A 27 -19.86 -3.79 3.42
C GLU A 27 -19.04 -4.20 2.18
N ILE A 28 -18.87 -5.50 1.91
CA ILE A 28 -18.00 -6.00 0.84
C ILE A 28 -18.37 -5.46 -0.56
N GLY A 29 -19.66 -5.27 -0.83
CA GLY A 29 -20.14 -4.70 -2.08
C GLY A 29 -19.64 -3.26 -2.27
N LYS A 30 -19.87 -2.41 -1.25
CA LYS A 30 -19.45 -1.00 -1.24
C LYS A 30 -17.93 -0.86 -1.31
N VAL A 31 -17.20 -1.70 -0.56
CA VAL A 31 -15.73 -1.71 -0.61
C VAL A 31 -15.25 -2.07 -2.01
N ARG A 32 -15.74 -3.15 -2.62
CA ARG A 32 -15.35 -3.53 -3.98
C ARG A 32 -15.66 -2.45 -5.01
N GLU A 33 -16.81 -1.82 -4.90
CA GLU A 33 -17.22 -0.71 -5.76
C GLU A 33 -16.25 0.48 -5.61
N LEU A 34 -15.91 0.86 -4.37
CA LEU A 34 -14.94 1.92 -4.11
C LEU A 34 -13.55 1.57 -4.67
N LEU A 35 -13.06 0.34 -4.47
CA LEU A 35 -11.76 -0.07 -4.99
C LEU A 35 -11.67 0.03 -6.52
N VAL A 36 -12.77 -0.28 -7.22
CA VAL A 36 -12.86 -0.16 -8.68
C VAL A 36 -12.93 1.31 -9.08
N LYS A 37 -13.81 2.10 -8.46
CA LYS A 37 -13.99 3.53 -8.77
C LYS A 37 -12.74 4.37 -8.46
N ALA A 38 -12.00 4.04 -7.41
CA ALA A 38 -10.75 4.69 -7.05
C ALA A 38 -9.54 4.15 -7.83
N GLY A 39 -9.71 3.07 -8.62
CA GLY A 39 -8.63 2.50 -9.43
C GLY A 39 -7.50 1.87 -8.61
N ILE A 40 -7.82 1.33 -7.43
CA ILE A 40 -6.84 0.72 -6.50
C ILE A 40 -6.97 -0.80 -6.38
N ARG A 41 -7.89 -1.42 -7.13
CA ARG A 41 -8.15 -2.87 -7.07
C ARG A 41 -6.91 -3.73 -7.29
N SER A 42 -5.97 -3.31 -8.14
CA SER A 42 -4.71 -4.01 -8.40
C SER A 42 -3.66 -3.81 -7.29
N LEU A 43 -3.83 -2.77 -6.47
CA LEU A 43 -2.89 -2.39 -5.42
C LEU A 43 -3.17 -3.09 -4.09
N VAL A 44 -4.33 -3.72 -3.96
CA VAL A 44 -4.82 -4.29 -2.71
C VAL A 44 -5.33 -5.72 -2.88
N ARG A 45 -5.31 -6.46 -1.77
CA ARG A 45 -5.95 -7.77 -1.62
C ARG A 45 -7.05 -7.69 -0.59
N ILE A 46 -8.20 -8.27 -0.90
CA ILE A 46 -9.22 -8.57 0.11
C ILE A 46 -9.01 -10.01 0.58
N ARG A 47 -8.92 -10.22 1.89
CA ARG A 47 -8.91 -11.55 2.52
C ARG A 47 -9.80 -11.56 3.77
N LYS A 48 -10.14 -12.75 4.26
CA LYS A 48 -10.76 -12.88 5.59
C LYS A 48 -9.72 -12.45 6.64
N ALA A 49 -10.14 -11.66 7.62
CA ALA A 49 -9.24 -11.21 8.68
C ALA A 49 -8.80 -12.40 9.55
N ASP A 50 -9.73 -13.30 9.86
CA ASP A 50 -9.48 -14.51 10.64
C ASP A 50 -10.38 -15.66 10.15
N PRO A 51 -9.89 -16.91 10.06
CA PRO A 51 -10.70 -18.06 9.69
C PRO A 51 -11.82 -18.38 10.69
N ARG A 52 -11.68 -18.01 11.97
CA ARG A 52 -12.68 -18.20 13.04
C ARG A 52 -13.84 -17.20 12.95
N TYR A 53 -13.64 -16.05 12.31
CA TYR A 53 -14.64 -15.00 12.15
C TYR A 53 -15.01 -14.80 10.67
N PRO A 54 -15.97 -15.58 10.13
CA PRO A 54 -16.27 -15.61 8.69
C PRO A 54 -16.88 -14.30 8.15
N TYR A 55 -17.22 -13.37 9.03
CA TYR A 55 -17.87 -12.10 8.71
C TYR A 55 -16.91 -10.92 8.63
N ILE A 56 -15.64 -11.08 9.02
CA ILE A 56 -14.66 -9.97 9.05
C ILE A 56 -13.68 -10.12 7.89
N TYR A 57 -13.56 -9.07 7.10
CA TYR A 57 -12.66 -8.97 5.96
C TYR A 57 -11.65 -7.86 6.17
N VAL A 58 -10.50 -7.99 5.52
CA VAL A 58 -9.45 -6.98 5.55
C VAL A 58 -8.97 -6.70 4.13
N VAL A 59 -8.82 -5.41 3.82
CA VAL A 59 -8.09 -4.91 2.66
C VAL A 59 -6.65 -4.66 3.11
N VAL A 60 -5.71 -5.37 2.49
CA VAL A 60 -4.28 -5.20 2.72
C VAL A 60 -3.58 -4.79 1.42
N PRO A 61 -2.45 -4.08 1.47
CA PRO A 61 -1.62 -3.84 0.30
C PRO A 61 -1.20 -5.17 -0.35
N TRP A 62 -1.18 -5.22 -1.68
CA TRP A 62 -0.67 -6.38 -2.39
C TRP A 62 0.86 -6.41 -2.32
N SER A 63 1.42 -7.39 -1.58
CA SER A 63 2.86 -7.50 -1.32
C SER A 63 3.53 -8.75 -1.90
N ARG A 64 2.79 -9.60 -2.63
CA ARG A 64 3.27 -10.92 -3.08
C ARG A 64 4.52 -10.85 -3.96
N GLU A 65 4.73 -9.73 -4.66
CA GLU A 65 5.85 -9.55 -5.58
C GLU A 65 7.06 -8.87 -4.93
N PHE A 66 6.90 -8.26 -3.74
CA PHE A 66 7.97 -7.49 -3.11
C PHE A 66 9.15 -8.35 -2.71
N GLU A 67 8.90 -9.58 -2.23
CA GLU A 67 9.99 -10.50 -1.88
C GLU A 67 10.90 -10.78 -3.08
N LYS A 68 10.33 -11.09 -4.25
CA LYS A 68 11.10 -11.36 -5.46
C LYS A 68 11.91 -10.15 -5.92
N ILE A 69 11.28 -8.97 -5.88
CA ILE A 69 11.93 -7.69 -6.24
C ILE A 69 13.10 -7.41 -5.29
N CYS A 70 12.88 -7.56 -3.98
CA CYS A 70 13.88 -7.31 -2.96
C CYS A 70 15.04 -8.30 -3.03
N VAL A 71 14.77 -9.58 -3.25
CA VAL A 71 15.81 -10.59 -3.46
C VAL A 71 16.67 -10.24 -4.68
N ALA A 72 16.04 -9.84 -5.80
CA ALA A 72 16.76 -9.44 -7.00
C ALA A 72 17.64 -8.21 -6.73
N LYS A 73 17.11 -7.19 -6.05
CA LYS A 73 17.83 -5.96 -5.74
C LYS A 73 19.02 -6.19 -4.79
N VAL A 74 18.85 -7.03 -3.78
CA VAL A 74 19.93 -7.37 -2.84
C VAL A 74 21.04 -8.17 -3.54
N LYS A 75 20.70 -9.03 -4.51
CA LYS A 75 21.69 -9.72 -5.35
C LYS A 75 22.43 -8.78 -6.30
N GLU A 76 21.72 -7.81 -6.87
CA GLU A 76 22.33 -6.76 -7.71
C GLU A 76 23.35 -5.94 -6.91
N LEU A 77 23.00 -5.49 -5.70
CA LEU A 77 23.91 -4.75 -4.82
C LEU A 77 25.16 -5.54 -4.41
N LEU A 78 25.03 -6.87 -4.25
CA LEU A 78 26.17 -7.76 -4.02
C LEU A 78 27.06 -7.85 -5.27
N ALA A 79 26.47 -7.99 -6.46
CA ALA A 79 27.21 -8.07 -7.72
C ALA A 79 27.94 -6.76 -8.06
N GLU A 80 27.36 -5.62 -7.70
CA GLU A 80 27.97 -4.29 -7.84
C GLU A 80 29.06 -4.00 -6.78
N GLY A 81 29.27 -4.89 -5.81
CA GLY A 81 30.24 -4.70 -4.72
C GLY A 81 29.85 -3.61 -3.71
N ARG A 82 28.58 -3.15 -3.74
CA ARG A 82 28.05 -2.16 -2.77
C ARG A 82 27.75 -2.79 -1.41
N ILE A 83 27.70 -4.13 -1.35
CA ILE A 83 27.57 -4.91 -0.13
C ILE A 83 28.66 -5.97 -0.13
N ASP A 84 29.42 -6.05 0.97
CA ASP A 84 30.41 -7.11 1.15
C ASP A 84 29.75 -8.48 1.35
N ARG A 85 30.41 -9.55 0.89
CA ARG A 85 29.88 -10.92 0.92
C ARG A 85 29.63 -11.44 2.33
N GLU A 86 30.44 -11.01 3.31
CA GLU A 86 30.25 -11.35 4.72
C GLU A 86 28.99 -10.67 5.28
N SER A 87 28.78 -9.40 4.94
CA SER A 87 27.60 -8.64 5.33
C SER A 87 26.32 -9.19 4.69
N TYR A 88 26.40 -9.58 3.41
CA TYR A 88 25.32 -10.27 2.71
C TYR A 88 24.92 -11.54 3.44
N ASN A 89 25.86 -12.45 3.73
CA ASN A 89 25.55 -13.73 4.37
C ASN A 89 24.96 -13.58 5.79
N LYS A 90 25.44 -12.60 6.56
CA LYS A 90 24.97 -12.36 7.94
C LYS A 90 23.62 -11.63 7.98
N ARG A 91 23.37 -10.68 7.06
CA ARG A 91 22.21 -9.76 7.12
C ARG A 91 21.20 -9.92 5.99
N TYR A 92 21.34 -10.93 5.14
CA TYR A 92 20.47 -11.17 3.98
C TYR A 92 18.98 -11.03 4.30
N ASN A 93 18.52 -11.72 5.36
CA ASN A 93 17.12 -11.72 5.77
C ASN A 93 16.66 -10.33 6.24
N GLU A 94 17.53 -9.59 6.94
CA GLU A 94 17.22 -8.24 7.42
C GLU A 94 17.12 -7.24 6.26
N LEU A 95 18.05 -7.32 5.30
CA LEU A 95 18.05 -6.48 4.09
C LEU A 95 16.77 -6.68 3.27
N ILE A 96 16.36 -7.94 3.10
CA ILE A 96 15.10 -8.26 2.41
C ILE A 96 13.91 -7.74 3.21
N ALA A 97 13.87 -7.96 4.53
CA ALA A 97 12.77 -7.49 5.36
C ALA A 97 12.62 -5.95 5.34
N GLN A 98 13.74 -5.22 5.36
CA GLN A 98 13.74 -3.76 5.24
C GLN A 98 13.24 -3.30 3.87
N CYS A 99 13.69 -3.94 2.79
CA CYS A 99 13.23 -3.65 1.45
C CYS A 99 11.71 -3.93 1.29
N ILE A 100 11.23 -5.05 1.80
CA ILE A 100 9.79 -5.40 1.75
C ILE A 100 8.98 -4.32 2.48
N ARG A 101 9.38 -3.96 3.72
CA ARG A 101 8.71 -2.90 4.49
C ARG A 101 8.70 -1.56 3.76
N HIS A 102 9.79 -1.21 3.08
CA HIS A 102 9.83 0.00 2.27
C HIS A 102 8.78 -0.04 1.14
N HIS A 103 8.74 -1.13 0.36
CA HIS A 103 7.74 -1.28 -0.70
C HIS A 103 6.29 -1.33 -0.19
N GLU A 104 6.04 -1.92 0.99
CA GLU A 104 4.73 -1.90 1.63
C GLU A 104 4.30 -0.47 1.97
N ARG A 105 5.18 0.34 2.55
CA ARG A 105 4.90 1.75 2.86
C ARG A 105 4.64 2.58 1.61
N GLU A 106 5.45 2.41 0.57
CA GLU A 106 5.23 3.10 -0.70
C GLU A 106 3.89 2.69 -1.34
N ARG A 107 3.51 1.41 -1.23
CA ARG A 107 2.20 0.94 -1.70
C ARG A 107 1.06 1.57 -0.91
N VAL A 108 1.19 1.70 0.41
CA VAL A 108 0.20 2.37 1.27
C VAL A 108 0.04 3.82 0.86
N LYS A 109 1.14 4.54 0.60
CA LYS A 109 1.10 5.92 0.10
C LYS A 109 0.36 6.01 -1.24
N GLU A 110 0.68 5.13 -2.19
CA GLU A 110 0.01 5.07 -3.49
C GLU A 110 -1.52 4.86 -3.36
N ILE A 111 -1.93 3.96 -2.46
CA ILE A 111 -3.35 3.71 -2.16
C ILE A 111 -4.02 4.96 -1.59
N ILE A 112 -3.39 5.62 -0.61
CA ILE A 112 -3.90 6.84 0.02
C ILE A 112 -4.05 7.95 -1.03
N GLU A 113 -3.04 8.18 -1.86
CA GLU A 113 -3.08 9.19 -2.93
C GLU A 113 -4.24 8.95 -3.91
N LYS A 114 -4.47 7.70 -4.30
CA LYS A 114 -5.58 7.35 -5.21
C LYS A 114 -6.94 7.57 -4.56
N LEU A 115 -7.07 7.25 -3.26
CA LEU A 115 -8.29 7.52 -2.49
C LEU A 115 -8.52 9.03 -2.29
N GLU A 116 -7.47 9.81 -2.01
CA GLU A 116 -7.53 11.27 -1.89
C GLU A 116 -7.91 11.91 -3.23
N LYS A 117 -7.34 11.45 -4.35
CA LYS A 117 -7.74 11.86 -5.71
C LYS A 117 -9.19 11.51 -6.02
N TYR A 118 -9.67 10.36 -5.58
CA TYR A 118 -11.08 9.97 -5.73
C TYR A 118 -12.02 10.93 -4.96
N ILE A 119 -11.67 11.28 -3.72
CA ILE A 119 -12.44 12.25 -2.92
C ILE A 119 -12.40 13.63 -3.56
N GLY A 120 -11.22 14.09 -4.00
CA GLY A 120 -11.03 15.39 -4.66
C GLY A 120 -11.77 15.51 -5.99
N LYS A 121 -11.94 14.42 -6.75
CA LYS A 121 -12.78 14.39 -7.96
C LYS A 121 -14.28 14.46 -7.66
N GLY A 122 -14.71 13.97 -6.49
CA GLY A 122 -16.12 14.02 -6.04
C GLY A 122 -16.55 15.36 -5.45
N SER A 123 -15.59 16.18 -5.02
CA SER A 123 -15.78 17.58 -4.62
C SER A 123 -15.43 18.48 -5.81
N GLY A 124 -16.40 18.72 -6.71
CA GLY A 124 -16.14 19.34 -8.02
C GLY A 124 -15.35 20.66 -8.02
N GLY A 125 -14.53 20.81 -9.07
CA GLY A 125 -14.01 22.08 -9.57
C GLY A 125 -12.74 22.61 -8.90
N GLY A 126 -11.63 22.66 -9.65
CA GLY A 126 -10.46 23.46 -9.25
C GLY A 126 -9.12 22.82 -9.57
N PHE A 127 -8.57 23.20 -10.72
CA PHE A 127 -7.14 23.16 -11.01
C PHE A 127 -6.34 23.84 -9.89
N GLY A 128 -5.16 23.31 -9.56
CA GLY A 128 -4.08 24.06 -8.91
C GLY A 128 -3.62 23.50 -7.57
N GLY A 129 -2.42 22.93 -7.53
CA GLY A 129 -1.80 22.53 -6.26
C GLY A 129 -0.52 21.73 -6.38
N LYS A 130 0.52 22.34 -6.95
CA LYS A 130 1.96 22.08 -6.79
C LYS A 130 2.39 20.64 -6.48
N THR A 131 2.95 19.99 -7.51
CA THR A 131 3.92 18.91 -7.39
C THR A 131 5.07 19.37 -6.49
N THR A 132 5.08 18.94 -5.23
CA THR A 132 6.30 18.98 -4.42
C THR A 132 7.22 17.89 -4.93
N ILE A 133 8.25 18.32 -5.66
CA ILE A 133 9.44 17.54 -5.97
C ILE A 133 10.04 17.14 -4.63
N PHE A 134 9.90 15.86 -4.26
CA PHE A 134 10.70 15.30 -3.17
C PHE A 134 12.11 15.11 -3.71
N SER A 135 13.02 16.00 -3.30
CA SER A 135 14.45 15.79 -3.46
C SER A 135 14.83 14.46 -2.85
N SER A 136 15.30 13.55 -3.69
CA SER A 136 15.99 12.35 -3.32
C SER A 136 17.40 12.72 -2.86
N GLU A 137 17.55 12.94 -1.56
CA GLU A 137 18.84 12.82 -0.85
C GLU A 137 18.64 11.76 0.23
N PHE A 138 19.20 10.57 -0.01
CA PHE A 138 19.48 9.60 1.04
C PHE A 138 21.00 9.62 1.26
N PRO A 139 21.46 9.58 2.53
CA PRO A 139 22.88 9.49 2.88
C PRO A 139 23.50 8.14 2.52
#